data_AF-A0A7K2BXG9-F1
#
_entry.id   AF-A0A7K2BXG9-F1
#
_cell.length_a   1.000
_cell.length_b   1.000
_cell.length_c   1.000
_cell.angle_alpha   90.00
_cell.angle_beta   90.00
_cell.angle_gamma   90.00
#
_symmetry.space_group_name_H-M   'P 1'
#
loop_
_entity.id
_entity.type
_entity.pdbx_description
1 polymer ?
#
loop_
_entity_poly.entity_id
_entity_poly.type
_entity_poly.pdbx_seq_one_letter_code
_entity_poly.pdbx_strand_id
1 'polypeptide(L)' 'MSGDEVPYRFERSHSVSDVAEAFGGLEAGVETETVVSVAGRLMLRRDQGRLAFGTLQDASGRIQLFATAASTPG' A
#
# COMPACT_ATOMS: atom_id res chain seq x y z
N MET A 1 -4.28 -26.38 -7.59
CA MET A 1 -4.71 -25.51 -6.47
C MET A 1 -3.52 -25.37 -5.55
N SER A 2 -2.64 -24.42 -5.84
CA SER A 2 -1.49 -24.14 -4.98
C SER A 2 -1.94 -23.14 -3.94
N GLY A 3 -1.94 -23.56 -2.68
CA GLY A 3 -2.34 -22.72 -1.56
C GLY A 3 -1.41 -21.52 -1.46
N ASP A 4 -2.01 -20.33 -1.43
CA ASP A 4 -1.37 -19.10 -1.02
C ASP A 4 -1.00 -19.27 0.46
N GLU A 5 0.20 -19.80 0.72
CA GLU A 5 0.74 -19.91 2.06
C GLU A 5 1.09 -18.49 2.50
N VAL A 6 0.13 -17.82 3.16
CA VAL A 6 0.34 -16.47 3.70
C VAL A 6 1.51 -16.57 4.67
N PRO A 7 2.67 -15.95 4.39
CA PRO A 7 3.85 -16.11 5.21
C PRO A 7 3.54 -15.68 6.65
N TYR A 8 3.98 -16.49 7.61
CA TYR A 8 3.73 -16.28 9.05
C TYR A 8 4.19 -14.89 9.54
N ARG A 9 5.10 -14.25 8.80
CA ARG A 9 5.59 -12.90 9.07
C ARG A 9 5.71 -12.13 7.77
N PHE A 10 4.98 -11.02 7.67
CA PHE A 10 5.20 -10.04 6.62
C PHE A 10 6.36 -9.12 7.03
N GLU A 11 7.40 -9.05 6.21
CA GLU A 11 8.52 -8.11 6.41
C GLU A 11 8.11 -6.73 5.89
N ARG A 12 7.63 -5.88 6.82
CA ARG A 12 7.43 -4.45 6.52
C ARG A 12 8.76 -3.71 6.64
N SER A 13 9.08 -2.87 5.65
CA SER A 13 10.25 -2.00 5.72
C SER A 13 9.94 -0.69 6.46
N HIS A 14 8.70 -0.20 6.35
CA HIS A 14 8.26 1.06 6.97
C HIS A 14 6.87 0.88 7.60
N SER A 15 6.57 1.72 8.59
CA SER A 15 5.20 1.98 9.03
C SER A 15 4.54 3.06 8.17
N VAL A 16 3.22 3.19 8.29
CA VAL A 16 2.49 4.26 7.59
C VAL A 16 2.95 5.66 8.04
N SER A 17 3.25 5.85 9.33
CA SER A 17 3.77 7.14 9.81
C SER A 17 5.13 7.48 9.20
N ASP A 18 6.03 6.51 9.09
CA ASP A 18 7.36 6.75 8.52
C ASP A 18 7.27 7.22 7.06
N VAL A 19 6.36 6.60 6.28
CA VAL A 19 6.11 7.00 4.89
C VAL A 19 5.49 8.40 4.84
N ALA A 20 4.54 8.71 5.73
CA ALA A 20 3.91 10.03 5.78
C ALA A 20 4.91 11.14 6.18
N GLU A 21 5.83 10.87 7.10
CA GLU A 21 6.88 11.81 7.51
C GLU A 21 7.91 12.02 6.40
N ALA A 22 8.35 10.95 5.73
CA ALA A 22 9.34 11.03 4.68
C ALA A 22 8.82 11.70 3.39
N PHE A 23 7.55 11.48 3.05
CA PHE A 23 6.99 11.87 1.74
C PHE A 23 5.80 12.84 1.82
N GLY A 24 5.37 13.26 3.01
CA GLY A 24 4.23 14.17 3.19
C GLY A 24 4.44 15.57 2.62
N GLY A 25 5.69 15.96 2.34
CA GLY A 25 6.07 17.23 1.72
C GLY A 25 6.17 17.20 0.19
N LEU A 26 5.89 16.06 -0.47
CA LEU A 26 5.94 15.99 -1.92
C LEU A 26 4.83 16.85 -2.56
N GLU A 27 5.18 17.57 -3.62
CA GLU A 27 4.19 18.28 -4.42
C GLU A 27 3.24 17.31 -5.13
N ALA A 28 2.03 17.79 -5.43
CA ALA A 28 1.03 16.98 -6.11
C ALA A 28 1.53 16.53 -7.49
N GLY A 29 1.52 15.21 -7.74
CA GLY A 29 1.96 14.62 -9.00
C GLY A 29 3.44 14.22 -9.05
N VAL A 30 4.18 14.42 -7.96
CA VAL A 30 5.57 13.94 -7.84
C VAL A 30 5.58 12.48 -7.39
N GLU A 31 6.27 11.65 -8.17
CA GLU A 31 6.57 10.26 -7.83
C GLU A 31 8.05 10.12 -7.43
N THR A 32 8.34 9.19 -6.53
CA THR A 32 9.72 8.86 -6.14
C THR A 32 10.08 7.46 -6.61
N GLU A 33 11.37 7.20 -6.79
CA GLU A 33 11.87 5.84 -7.09
C GLU A 33 11.98 4.96 -5.83
N THR A 34 11.57 5.46 -4.66
CA THR A 34 11.72 4.73 -3.40
C THR A 34 10.67 3.63 -3.28
N VAL A 35 11.15 2.39 -3.14
CA VAL A 35 10.29 1.22 -2.95
C VAL A 35 10.21 0.87 -1.47
N VAL A 36 8.99 0.82 -0.93
CA VAL A 36 8.73 0.46 0.48
C VAL A 36 7.69 -0.66 0.56
N SER A 37 7.73 -1.42 1.66
CA SER A 37 6.76 -2.46 1.97
C SER A 37 6.08 -2.11 3.29
N VAL A 38 4.76 -1.95 3.24
CA VAL A 38 3.92 -1.64 4.41
C VAL A 38 2.87 -2.74 4.58
N ALA A 39 2.40 -2.94 5.81
CA ALA A 39 1.33 -3.89 6.11
C ALA A 39 0.33 -3.30 7.09
N GLY A 40 -0.94 -3.63 6.86
CA GLY A 40 -2.05 -3.16 7.67
C GLY A 40 -3.36 -3.78 7.23
N ARG A 41 -4.47 -3.27 7.78
CA ARG A 41 -5.83 -3.64 7.40
C ARG A 41 -6.30 -2.75 6.26
N LEU A 42 -6.79 -3.36 5.17
CA LEU A 42 -7.48 -2.61 4.12
C LEU A 42 -8.87 -2.19 4.62
N MET A 43 -9.08 -0.90 4.78
CA MET A 43 -10.31 -0.32 5.34
C MET A 43 -11.32 0.05 4.27
N LEU A 44 -10.84 0.54 3.13
CA LEU A 44 -11.65 0.89 1.97
C LEU A 44 -10.97 0.33 0.73
N ARG A 45 -11.75 -0.27 -0.17
CA ARG A 45 -11.31 -0.62 -1.53
C ARG A 45 -12.36 -0.15 -2.52
N ARG A 46 -11.92 0.55 -3.55
CA ARG A 46 -12.76 1.03 -4.65
C ARG A 46 -12.09 0.61 -5.95
N ASP A 47 -12.75 -0.30 -6.65
CA ASP A 47 -12.28 -0.85 -7.91
C ASP A 47 -12.99 -0.08 -9.05
N GLN A 48 -12.22 0.45 -10.00
CA GLN A 48 -12.71 1.16 -11.19
C GLN A 48 -12.00 0.61 -12.43
N GLY A 49 -12.55 -0.47 -12.98
CA GLY A 49 -12.02 -1.11 -14.18
C GLY A 49 -10.59 -1.62 -13.98
N ARG A 50 -9.60 -0.91 -14.54
CA ARG A 50 -8.16 -1.25 -14.44
C ARG A 50 -7.43 -0.55 -13.29
N LEU A 51 -8.13 0.19 -12.44
CA LEU A 51 -7.55 0.91 -11.31
C LEU A 51 -8.22 0.46 -10.01
N ALA A 52 -7.43 0.33 -8.96
CA ALA A 52 -7.90 0.08 -7.62
C ALA A 52 -7.34 1.14 -6.67
N PHE A 53 -8.24 1.72 -5.87
CA PHE A 53 -7.89 2.62 -4.79
C PHE A 53 -8.18 1.94 -3.47
N GLY A 54 -7.17 1.92 -2.59
CA GLY A 54 -7.26 1.33 -1.26
C GLY A 54 -7.02 2.37 -0.18
N THR A 55 -7.52 2.13 1.03
CA THR A 55 -7.01 2.80 2.24
C THR A 55 -6.50 1.74 3.18
N LEU A 56 -5.19 1.73 3.42
CA LEU A 56 -4.53 0.84 4.35
C LEU A 56 -4.40 1.53 5.70
N GLN A 57 -4.72 0.81 6.77
CA GLN A 57 -4.55 1.27 8.15
C GLN A 57 -3.62 0.31 8.91
N ASP A 58 -2.57 0.84 9.51
CA ASP A 58 -1.74 0.10 10.46
C ASP A 58 -1.85 0.71 11.87
N ALA A 59 -1.00 0.27 12.79
CA ALA A 59 -0.99 0.79 14.17
C ALA A 59 -0.52 2.26 14.26
N SER A 60 0.15 2.78 13.24
CA SER A 60 0.74 4.13 13.19
C SER A 60 -0.15 5.14 12.47
N GLY A 61 -0.98 4.71 11.51
CA GLY A 61 -1.82 5.63 10.77
C GLY A 61 -2.57 5.02 9.59
N ARG A 62 -2.98 5.89 8.65
CA ARG A 62 -3.70 5.54 7.42
C ARG A 62 -3.02 6.11 6.19
N ILE A 63 -2.94 5.32 5.13
CA ILE A 63 -2.38 5.72 3.83
C ILE A 63 -3.29 5.28 2.68
N GLN A 64 -3.36 6.08 1.62
CA GLN A 64 -4.06 5.71 0.40
C GLN A 64 -3.15 4.90 -0.52
N LEU A 65 -3.66 3.76 -0.99
CA LEU A 65 -3.02 2.93 -1.99
C LEU A 65 -3.61 3.24 -3.36
N PHE A 66 -2.75 3.33 -4.37
CA PHE A 66 -3.12 3.39 -5.77
C PHE A 66 -2.46 2.19 -6.48
N ALA A 67 -3.29 1.32 -7.06
CA ALA A 67 -2.82 0.17 -7.81
C ALA A 67 -3.46 0.14 -9.19
N THR A 68 -2.68 -0.27 -10.19
CA THR A 68 -3.18 -0.53 -11.55
C THR A 68 -3.32 -2.05 -11.73
N ALA A 69 -4.17 -2.49 -12.67
CA ALA A 69 -4.42 -3.91 -12.92
C ALA A 69 -3.17 -4.72 -13.31
N ALA A 70 -2.05 -4.06 -13.65
CA ALA A 70 -0.78 -4.73 -13.92
C ALA A 70 -0.07 -5.22 -12.64
N SER A 71 -0.39 -4.66 -11.47
CA SER A 71 0.32 -4.93 -10.21
C SER A 71 -0.52 -5.65 -9.14
N THR A 72 -1.71 -6.14 -9.49
CA THR A 72 -2.60 -6.85 -8.55
C THR A 72 -2.78 -8.31 -8.99
N PRO A 73 -2.37 -9.32 -8.20
CA PRO A 73 -2.78 -10.70 -8.45
C PRO A 73 -4.31 -10.80 -8.37
N GLY A 74 -4.93 -11.41 -9.38
CA GLY A 74 -6.37 -11.64 -9.46
C GLY A 74 -6.87 -12.73 -8.53
#